data_AF-X1QUM6-F1
#
_entry.id   AF-X1QUM6-F1
#
_cell.length_a   1.000
_cell.length_b   1.000
_cell.length_c   1.000
_cell.angle_alpha   90.00
_cell.angle_beta   90.00
_cell.angle_gamma   90.00
#
_symmetry.space_group_name_H-M   'P 1'
#
loop_
_entity.id
_entity.type
_entity.pdbx_description
1 polymer ?
#
loop_
_entity_poly.entity_id
_entity_poly.type
_entity_poly.pdbx_seq_one_letter_code
_entity_poly.pdbx_strand_id
1 'polypeptide(L)'
;KFLKTLEQGIRILEDNIDSLKKLKKSVIPGNVAFKLYDTFGFPIDLTKDIAKKYDFDVDMKSYSIYMEQQKERARLGKSFFNKGEEILKIYSPIIKEVKSKFVGYEKDFVETDIVGIISNGVKVKSLSSGDE
;
A
#
# COMPACT_ATOMS: atom_id res chain seq x y z
N LYS A 1 -2.27 -23.92 -0.99
CA LYS A 1 -2.45 -22.55 -0.42
C LYS A 1 -3.50 -21.75 -1.20
N PHE A 2 -3.40 -21.69 -2.54
CA PHE A 2 -4.38 -21.05 -3.43
C PHE A 2 -5.84 -21.53 -3.27
N LEU A 3 -6.07 -22.86 -3.20
CA LEU A 3 -7.43 -23.41 -3.07
C LEU A 3 -8.15 -23.00 -1.78
N LYS A 4 -7.42 -22.86 -0.65
CA LYS A 4 -8.02 -22.40 0.62
C LYS A 4 -8.50 -20.95 0.53
N THR A 5 -7.75 -20.09 -0.16
CA THR A 5 -8.14 -18.69 -0.36
C THR A 5 -9.33 -18.58 -1.33
N LEU A 6 -9.38 -19.46 -2.33
CA LEU A 6 -10.49 -19.54 -3.29
C LEU A 6 -11.81 -19.91 -2.62
N GLU A 7 -11.82 -20.94 -1.77
CA GLU A 7 -13.01 -21.34 -0.99
C GLU A 7 -13.51 -20.21 -0.10
N GLN A 8 -12.59 -19.46 0.51
CA GLN A 8 -12.93 -18.31 1.34
C GLN A 8 -13.54 -17.17 0.51
N GLY A 9 -13.03 -16.92 -0.70
CA GLY A 9 -13.58 -15.95 -1.64
C GLY A 9 -15.01 -16.29 -2.09
N ILE A 10 -15.30 -17.58 -2.35
CA ILE A 10 -16.64 -18.06 -2.70
C ILE A 10 -17.62 -17.82 -1.56
N ARG A 11 -17.27 -18.20 -0.32
CA ARG A 11 -18.14 -17.97 0.85
C ARG A 11 -18.47 -16.50 1.05
N ILE A 12 -17.47 -15.62 0.93
CA ILE A 12 -17.67 -14.17 1.06
C ILE A 12 -18.61 -13.65 -0.03
N LEU A 13 -18.48 -14.15 -1.25
CA LEU A 13 -19.35 -13.77 -2.36
C LEU A 13 -20.80 -14.20 -2.11
N GLU A 14 -21.02 -15.44 -1.65
CA GLU A 14 -22.34 -15.97 -1.32
C GLU A 14 -22.99 -15.20 -0.16
N ASP A 15 -22.25 -14.94 0.92
CA ASP A 15 -22.73 -14.14 2.06
C ASP A 15 -23.15 -12.72 1.64
N ASN A 16 -22.41 -12.11 0.70
CA ASN A 16 -22.76 -10.80 0.15
C ASN A 16 -24.02 -10.87 -0.71
N ILE A 17 -24.17 -11.89 -1.55
CA ILE A 17 -25.37 -12.10 -2.36
C ILE A 17 -26.60 -12.26 -1.47
N ASP A 18 -26.52 -13.08 -0.42
CA ASP A 18 -27.63 -13.28 0.52
C ASP A 18 -28.00 -11.99 1.27
N SER A 19 -26.99 -11.21 1.66
CA SER A 19 -27.20 -9.90 2.27
C SER A 19 -27.87 -8.91 1.31
N LEU A 20 -27.46 -8.90 0.04
CA LEU A 20 -28.05 -8.03 -0.99
C LEU A 20 -29.47 -8.44 -1.38
N LYS A 21 -29.77 -9.75 -1.41
CA LYS A 21 -31.14 -10.26 -1.60
C LYS A 21 -32.08 -9.76 -0.52
N LYS A 22 -31.66 -9.76 0.75
CA LYS A 22 -32.44 -9.18 1.87
C LYS A 22 -32.72 -7.69 1.68
N LEU A 23 -31.80 -6.99 1.03
CA LEU A 23 -31.92 -5.56 0.68
C LEU A 23 -32.62 -5.32 -0.67
N LYS A 24 -33.16 -6.35 -1.32
CA LYS A 24 -33.79 -6.29 -2.66
C LYS A 24 -32.88 -5.66 -3.73
N LYS A 25 -31.58 -5.89 -3.62
CA LYS A 25 -30.58 -5.49 -4.63
C LYS A 25 -30.16 -6.71 -5.45
N SER A 26 -29.87 -6.50 -6.73
CA SER A 26 -29.39 -7.52 -7.67
C SER A 26 -28.02 -7.18 -8.26
N VAL A 27 -27.32 -6.19 -7.69
CA VAL A 27 -26.01 -5.74 -8.17
C VAL A 27 -25.00 -5.82 -7.03
N ILE A 28 -23.92 -6.55 -7.27
CA ILE A 28 -22.76 -6.64 -6.38
C ILE A 28 -21.95 -5.35 -6.53
N PRO A 29 -21.76 -4.57 -5.45
CA PRO A 29 -20.98 -3.35 -5.49
C PRO A 29 -19.53 -3.60 -5.91
N GLY A 30 -18.97 -2.66 -6.69
CA GLY A 30 -17.61 -2.77 -7.20
C GLY A 30 -16.51 -2.84 -6.13
N ASN A 31 -16.72 -2.27 -4.94
CA ASN A 31 -15.80 -2.40 -3.81
C ASN A 31 -15.72 -3.83 -3.26
N VAL A 32 -16.83 -4.58 -3.29
CA VAL A 32 -16.86 -5.99 -2.86
C VAL A 32 -16.11 -6.85 -3.87
N ALA A 33 -16.39 -6.66 -5.16
CA ALA A 33 -15.68 -7.34 -6.24
C ALA A 33 -14.17 -7.01 -6.24
N PHE A 34 -13.82 -5.76 -5.97
CA PHE A 34 -12.42 -5.33 -5.81
C PHE A 34 -11.75 -6.02 -4.62
N LYS A 35 -12.41 -6.11 -3.47
CA LYS A 35 -11.87 -6.80 -2.28
C LYS A 35 -11.63 -8.29 -2.53
N LEU A 36 -12.55 -8.95 -3.23
CA LEU A 36 -12.41 -10.35 -3.65
C LEU A 36 -11.14 -10.55 -4.51
N TYR A 37 -10.91 -9.65 -5.47
CA TYR A 37 -9.72 -9.66 -6.31
C TYR A 37 -8.43 -9.34 -5.54
N ASP A 38 -8.37 -8.20 -4.86
CA ASP A 38 -7.17 -7.66 -4.23
C ASP A 38 -6.72 -8.45 -2.99
N THR A 39 -7.66 -8.79 -2.10
CA THR A 39 -7.34 -9.41 -0.82
C THR A 39 -7.32 -10.93 -0.90
N PHE A 40 -8.26 -11.51 -1.66
CA PHE A 40 -8.46 -12.97 -1.70
C PHE A 40 -7.95 -13.61 -3.00
N GLY A 41 -7.45 -12.81 -3.96
CA GLY A 41 -6.95 -13.30 -5.23
C GLY A 41 -8.04 -13.91 -6.12
N PHE A 42 -9.31 -13.56 -5.87
CA PHE A 42 -10.46 -14.15 -6.54
C PHE A 42 -10.68 -13.46 -7.90
N PRO A 43 -10.61 -14.18 -9.04
CA PRO A 43 -10.75 -13.57 -10.35
C PRO A 43 -12.10 -12.86 -10.54
N ILE A 44 -12.08 -11.69 -11.16
CA ILE A 44 -13.30 -10.94 -11.48
C ILE A 44 -14.24 -11.73 -12.41
N ASP A 45 -13.69 -12.52 -13.33
CA ASP A 45 -14.48 -13.38 -14.23
C ASP A 45 -15.27 -14.43 -13.44
N LEU A 46 -14.62 -15.08 -12.48
CA LEU A 46 -15.27 -16.06 -11.60
C LEU A 46 -16.33 -15.39 -10.71
N THR A 47 -16.06 -14.16 -10.25
CA THR A 47 -17.06 -13.35 -9.51
C THR A 47 -18.31 -13.12 -10.36
N LYS A 48 -18.14 -12.75 -11.63
CA LYS A 48 -19.25 -12.53 -12.57
C LYS A 48 -19.99 -13.81 -12.88
N ASP A 49 -19.29 -14.92 -13.08
CA ASP A 49 -19.90 -16.22 -13.38
C ASP A 49 -20.75 -16.72 -12.21
N ILE A 50 -20.26 -16.59 -10.98
CA ILE A 50 -21.02 -16.95 -9.79
C ILE A 50 -22.19 -15.99 -9.58
N ALA A 51 -21.97 -14.67 -9.72
CA ALA A 51 -23.04 -13.68 -9.59
C ALA A 51 -24.21 -13.99 -10.55
N LYS A 52 -23.91 -14.32 -11.82
CA LYS A 52 -24.92 -14.70 -12.80
C LYS A 52 -25.73 -15.93 -12.42
N LYS A 53 -25.13 -16.94 -11.77
CA LYS A 53 -25.86 -18.13 -11.28
C LYS A 53 -26.93 -17.77 -10.25
N TYR A 54 -26.80 -16.63 -9.60
CA TYR A 54 -27.74 -16.13 -8.59
C TYR A 54 -28.63 -15.00 -9.12
N ASP A 55 -28.62 -14.72 -10.43
CA ASP A 55 -29.29 -13.58 -11.07
C ASP A 55 -28.79 -12.20 -10.59
N PHE A 56 -27.49 -12.11 -10.27
CA PHE A 56 -26.80 -10.89 -9.89
C PHE A 56 -25.86 -10.39 -11.00
N ASP A 57 -25.77 -9.08 -11.12
CA ASP A 57 -24.74 -8.39 -11.89
C ASP A 57 -23.64 -7.85 -10.98
N VAL A 58 -22.48 -7.52 -11.57
CA VAL A 58 -21.38 -6.85 -10.87
C VAL A 58 -21.26 -5.43 -11.39
N ASP A 59 -21.17 -4.44 -10.48
CA ASP A 59 -20.90 -3.05 -10.87
C ASP A 59 -19.45 -2.89 -11.35
N MET A 60 -19.26 -3.11 -12.65
CA MET A 60 -17.97 -2.99 -13.32
C MET A 60 -17.46 -1.55 -13.38
N LYS A 61 -18.34 -0.54 -13.32
CA LYS A 61 -17.94 0.87 -13.30
C LYS A 61 -17.28 1.20 -11.97
N SER A 62 -17.96 0.84 -10.87
CA SER A 62 -17.42 1.01 -9.53
C SER A 62 -16.13 0.20 -9.34
N TYR A 63 -16.09 -1.05 -9.82
CA TYR A 63 -14.87 -1.88 -9.77
C TYR A 63 -13.68 -1.20 -10.47
N SER A 64 -13.90 -0.66 -11.68
CA SER A 64 -12.86 0.04 -12.45
C SER A 64 -12.32 1.27 -11.72
N ILE A 65 -13.18 2.01 -11.01
CA ILE A 65 -12.76 3.15 -10.18
C ILE A 65 -11.82 2.69 -9.07
N TYR A 66 -12.12 1.60 -8.37
CA TYR A 66 -11.25 1.07 -7.31
C TYR A 66 -9.91 0.55 -7.86
N MET A 67 -9.91 -0.07 -9.05
CA MET A 67 -8.69 -0.47 -9.74
C MET A 67 -7.81 0.73 -10.08
N GLU A 68 -8.38 1.81 -10.62
CA GLU A 68 -7.61 3.01 -10.94
C GLU A 68 -7.05 3.68 -9.67
N GLN A 69 -7.85 3.77 -8.61
CA GLN A 69 -7.37 4.29 -7.31
C GLN A 69 -6.21 3.46 -6.75
N GLN A 70 -6.26 2.12 -6.86
CA GLN A 70 -5.15 1.27 -6.43
C GLN A 70 -3.88 1.55 -7.25
N LYS A 71 -4.02 1.69 -8.56
CA LYS A 71 -2.92 2.01 -9.48
C LYS A 71 -2.32 3.38 -9.20
N GLU A 72 -3.14 4.39 -8.94
CA GLU A 72 -2.69 5.71 -8.52
C GLU A 72 -1.94 5.67 -7.19
N ARG A 73 -2.47 4.96 -6.17
CA ARG A 73 -1.78 4.76 -4.89
C ARG A 73 -0.42 4.09 -5.08
N ALA A 74 -0.34 3.07 -5.93
CA ALA A 74 0.93 2.43 -6.26
C ALA A 74 1.90 3.39 -6.96
N ARG A 75 1.42 4.27 -7.84
CA ARG A 75 2.24 5.30 -8.50
C ARG A 75 2.75 6.34 -7.50
N LEU A 76 1.89 6.82 -6.61
CA LEU A 76 2.27 7.76 -5.56
C LEU A 76 3.27 7.11 -4.60
N GLY A 77 3.04 5.86 -4.17
CA GLY A 77 4.00 5.11 -3.35
C GLY A 77 5.39 5.02 -3.98
N LYS A 78 5.48 4.78 -5.30
CA LYS A 78 6.76 4.84 -6.03
C LYS A 78 7.39 6.23 -5.99
N SER A 79 6.61 7.30 -6.11
CA SER A 79 7.12 8.67 -5.99
C SER A 79 7.67 8.99 -4.59
N PHE A 80 7.10 8.41 -3.53
CA PHE A 80 7.65 8.52 -2.17
C PHE A 80 8.97 7.76 -2.03
N PHE A 81 9.11 6.59 -2.64
CA PHE A 81 10.39 5.85 -2.68
C PHE A 81 11.50 6.62 -3.40
N ASN A 82 11.19 7.34 -4.48
CA ASN A 82 12.17 8.15 -5.21
C ASN A 82 12.75 9.30 -4.36
N LYS A 83 11.97 9.90 -3.45
CA LYS A 83 12.50 10.88 -2.48
C LYS A 83 13.51 10.27 -1.51
N GLY A 84 13.29 9.00 -1.13
CA GLY A 84 14.24 8.23 -0.34
C GLY A 84 15.59 8.09 -1.06
N GLU A 85 15.60 7.85 -2.38
CA GLU A 85 16.84 7.79 -3.15
C GLU A 85 17.56 9.13 -3.26
N GLU A 86 16.84 10.24 -3.44
CA GLU A 86 17.45 11.59 -3.48
C GLU A 86 18.06 11.97 -2.12
N ILE A 87 17.34 11.69 -1.03
CA ILE A 87 17.87 11.84 0.33
C ILE A 87 19.11 10.95 0.48
N LEU A 88 19.02 9.66 0.14
CA LEU A 88 20.16 8.74 0.25
C LEU A 88 21.37 9.21 -0.56
N LYS A 89 21.20 9.85 -1.73
CA LYS A 89 22.31 10.44 -2.50
C LYS A 89 23.00 11.57 -1.75
N ILE A 90 22.24 12.45 -1.12
CA ILE A 90 22.76 13.58 -0.32
C ILE A 90 23.56 13.07 0.88
N TYR A 91 23.03 12.08 1.61
CA TYR A 91 23.68 11.54 2.82
C TYR A 91 24.72 10.44 2.52
N SER A 92 24.75 9.87 1.30
CA SER A 92 25.61 8.75 0.92
C SER A 92 27.09 8.94 1.25
N PRO A 93 27.71 10.12 1.00
CA PRO A 93 29.12 10.32 1.33
C PRO A 93 29.42 10.17 2.81
N ILE A 94 28.50 10.61 3.69
CA ILE A 94 28.65 10.50 5.14
C ILE A 94 28.36 9.07 5.60
N ILE A 95 27.27 8.47 5.12
CA ILE A 95 26.84 7.13 5.54
C ILE A 95 27.88 6.06 5.18
N LYS A 96 28.59 6.20 4.06
CA LYS A 96 29.66 5.26 3.68
C LYS A 96 30.87 5.29 4.62
N GLU A 97 31.11 6.42 5.26
CA GLU A 97 32.26 6.63 6.17
C GLU A 97 31.92 6.25 7.62
N VAL A 98 30.64 6.03 7.94
CA VAL A 98 30.16 5.88 9.32
C VAL A 98 29.40 4.57 9.51
N LYS A 99 29.79 3.78 10.51
CA LYS A 99 29.01 2.63 10.97
C LYS A 99 28.10 3.06 12.12
N SER A 100 26.81 3.19 11.84
CA SER A 100 25.79 3.43 12.87
C SER A 100 25.22 2.11 13.40
N LYS A 101 24.99 2.03 14.72
CA LYS A 101 24.32 0.91 15.37
C LYS A 101 23.03 1.43 16.03
N PHE A 102 21.91 0.79 15.73
CA PHE A 102 20.66 1.06 16.45
C PHE A 102 20.72 0.48 17.87
N VAL A 103 20.36 1.30 18.87
CA VAL A 103 20.38 0.94 20.31
C VAL A 103 19.07 1.26 21.04
N GLY A 104 18.02 1.62 20.30
CA GLY A 104 16.75 2.11 20.87
C GLY A 104 15.89 1.04 21.53
N TYR A 105 16.31 -0.23 21.51
CA TYR A 105 15.68 -1.28 22.33
C TYR A 105 16.28 -1.36 23.72
N GLU A 106 17.54 -0.95 23.89
CA GLU A 106 18.25 -1.04 25.16
C GLU A 106 18.37 0.30 25.89
N LYS A 107 18.30 1.42 25.16
CA LYS A 107 18.59 2.75 25.70
C LYS A 107 17.60 3.80 25.21
N ASP A 108 17.06 4.56 26.16
CA ASP A 108 16.25 5.76 25.88
C ASP A 108 17.14 7.00 25.59
N PHE A 109 18.37 7.00 26.11
CA PHE A 109 19.33 8.09 25.96
C PHE A 109 20.72 7.58 25.57
N VAL A 110 21.38 8.28 24.65
CA VAL A 110 22.75 7.99 24.21
C VAL A 110 23.48 9.30 23.86
N GLU A 111 24.70 9.46 24.36
CA GLU A 111 25.63 10.50 23.90
C GLU A 111 26.38 10.01 22.66
N THR A 112 26.52 10.87 21.66
CA THR A 112 27.19 10.53 20.38
C THR A 112 27.84 11.77 19.77
N ASP A 113 28.85 11.55 18.94
CA ASP A 113 29.50 12.60 18.17
C ASP A 113 28.73 12.96 16.90
N ILE A 114 28.83 14.23 16.48
CA ILE A 114 28.34 14.69 15.18
C ILE A 114 29.37 14.32 14.11
N VAL A 115 28.99 13.44 13.19
CA VAL A 115 29.88 12.92 12.12
C VAL A 115 29.87 13.75 10.84
N GLY A 116 28.91 14.67 10.69
CA GLY A 116 28.85 15.61 9.58
C GLY A 116 27.55 16.40 9.53
N ILE A 117 27.60 17.53 8.85
CA ILE A 117 26.49 18.46 8.66
C ILE A 117 26.28 18.63 7.16
N ILE A 118 25.01 18.69 6.74
CA ILE A 118 24.63 18.93 5.35
C ILE A 118 23.71 20.15 5.29
N SER A 119 23.99 21.09 4.39
CA SER A 119 23.07 22.17 4.00
C SER A 119 22.98 22.22 2.48
N ASN A 120 21.77 22.43 1.95
CA ASN A 120 21.48 22.47 0.52
C ASN A 120 22.06 21.29 -0.29
N GLY A 121 22.10 20.10 0.32
CA GLY A 121 22.61 18.88 -0.31
C GLY A 121 24.14 18.73 -0.31
N VAL A 122 24.89 19.61 0.35
CA VAL A 122 26.37 19.60 0.39
C VAL A 122 26.87 19.48 1.84
N LYS A 123 27.94 18.70 2.05
CA LYS A 123 28.60 18.55 3.35
C LYS A 123 29.32 19.86 3.73
N VAL A 124 29.00 20.40 4.90
CA VAL A 124 29.59 21.64 5.45
C VAL A 124 30.26 21.37 6.79
N LYS A 125 31.17 22.26 7.20
CA LYS A 125 31.88 22.17 8.48
C LYS A 125 31.17 22.90 9.63
N SER A 126 30.31 23.85 9.31
CA SER A 126 29.58 24.68 10.28
C SER A 126 28.33 25.28 9.63
N LEU A 127 27.36 25.63 10.45
CA LEU A 127 26.18 26.41 10.08
C LEU A 127 26.04 27.60 11.03
N SER A 128 25.48 28.69 10.52
CA SER A 128 25.12 29.88 11.29
C SER A 128 23.66 29.81 11.71
N SER A 129 23.31 30.61 12.73
CA SER A 129 21.91 30.75 13.13
C SER A 129 21.09 31.31 11.98
N GLY A 130 20.09 30.55 11.51
CA GLY A 130 19.21 30.93 10.41
C GLY A 130 19.54 30.29 9.05
N ASP A 131 20.59 29.47 8.96
CA ASP A 131 20.89 28.69 7.76
C ASP A 131 19.94 27.47 7.64
N GLU A 132 19.41 27.22 6.43
CA GLU A 132 18.65 26.01 6.05
C GLU A 132 19.51 24.95 5.34
#